data_AF-A0A149V0Z6-F1
#
_entry.id   AF-A0A149V0Z6-F1
#
_cell.length_a   1.000
_cell.length_b   1.000
_cell.length_c   1.000
_cell.angle_alpha   90.00
_cell.angle_beta   90.00
_cell.angle_gamma   90.00
#
_symmetry.space_group_name_H-M   'P 1'
#
loop_
_entity.id
_entity.type
_entity.pdbx_description
1 polymer ?
#
loop_
_entity_poly.entity_id
_entity_poly.type
_entity_poly.pdbx_seq_one_letter_code
_entity_poly.pdbx_strand_id
1 'polypeptide(L)'
;MGVLAYGGTIAFLTHFDHVTAPELPAASPTLKDPVALAAFNAVRESRCDYCHAVGRDLPFYFKLPIAKQVMEKDLHEGLRHFRIEPVLEAFKDGKPPTEEQLSRIEEVITGSVAQFGLLA
;
A
#
# COMPACT_ATOMS: atom_id res chain seq x y z
N MET A 1 -7.00 13.59 -27.99
CA MET A 1 -5.69 13.78 -27.33
C MET A 1 -5.77 13.61 -25.81
N GLY A 2 -6.70 14.28 -25.10
CA GLY A 2 -6.80 14.18 -23.64
C GLY A 2 -6.98 12.75 -23.09
N VAL A 3 -7.88 11.95 -23.68
CA VAL A 3 -8.13 10.56 -23.25
C VAL A 3 -6.90 9.66 -23.42
N LEU A 4 -6.16 9.81 -24.53
CA LEU A 4 -4.95 9.04 -24.79
C LEU A 4 -3.82 9.41 -23.85
N ALA A 5 -3.63 10.71 -23.58
CA ALA A 5 -2.63 11.18 -22.62
C ALA A 5 -2.94 10.73 -21.19
N TYR A 6 -4.21 10.85 -20.77
CA TYR A 6 -4.65 10.38 -19.46
C TYR A 6 -4.49 8.86 -19.33
N GLY A 7 -5.00 8.09 -20.28
CA GLY A 7 -4.91 6.63 -20.27
C GLY A 7 -3.46 6.13 -20.29
N GLY A 8 -2.59 6.76 -21.10
CA GLY A 8 -1.16 6.44 -21.11
C GLY A 8 -0.47 6.74 -19.77
N THR A 9 -0.86 7.84 -19.10
CA THR A 9 -0.31 8.19 -17.77
C THR A 9 -0.73 7.19 -16.71
N ILE A 10 -2.01 6.81 -16.66
CA ILE A 10 -2.50 5.81 -15.71
C ILE A 10 -1.81 4.47 -15.95
N ALA A 11 -1.77 3.99 -17.21
CA ALA A 11 -1.11 2.73 -17.54
C ALA A 11 0.38 2.73 -17.14
N PHE A 12 1.07 3.86 -17.37
CA PHE A 12 2.46 4.02 -16.98
C PHE A 12 2.63 3.96 -15.45
N LEU A 13 1.85 4.73 -14.69
CA LEU A 13 1.91 4.72 -13.22
C LEU A 13 1.58 3.35 -12.65
N THR A 14 0.49 2.72 -13.09
CA THR A 14 0.09 1.38 -12.65
C THR A 14 1.19 0.35 -12.91
N HIS A 15 1.87 0.42 -14.06
CA HIS A 15 2.99 -0.48 -14.33
C HIS A 15 4.10 -0.31 -13.29
N PHE A 16 4.59 0.92 -13.08
CA PHE A 16 5.69 1.21 -12.15
C PHE A 16 5.35 1.02 -10.69
N ASP A 17 4.09 1.18 -10.32
CA ASP A 17 3.63 0.78 -9.01
C ASP A 17 3.88 -0.72 -8.87
N HIS A 18 3.32 -1.57 -9.72
CA HIS A 18 3.33 -3.05 -9.59
C HIS A 18 4.69 -3.75 -9.69
N VAL A 19 5.73 -3.11 -10.23
CA VAL A 19 7.07 -3.72 -10.37
C VAL A 19 7.64 -4.20 -9.02
N THR A 20 7.37 -3.47 -7.93
CA THR A 20 7.93 -3.76 -6.60
C THR A 20 6.89 -4.25 -5.61
N ALA A 21 5.76 -4.79 -6.10
CA ALA A 21 4.73 -5.35 -5.24
C ALA A 21 5.33 -6.48 -4.36
N PRO A 22 4.86 -6.62 -3.11
CA PRO A 22 5.35 -7.67 -2.24
C PRO A 22 4.94 -9.04 -2.80
N GLU A 23 5.84 -10.01 -2.68
CA GLU A 23 5.61 -11.39 -3.09
C GLU A 23 5.69 -12.31 -1.87
N LEU A 24 4.90 -13.39 -1.91
CA LEU A 24 5.02 -14.46 -0.92
C LEU A 24 6.19 -15.37 -1.30
N PRO A 25 7.02 -15.80 -0.33
CA PRO A 25 7.95 -16.89 -0.54
C PRO A 25 7.22 -18.14 -1.04
N ALA A 26 7.83 -18.91 -1.94
CA ALA A 26 7.22 -20.14 -2.49
C ALA A 26 6.84 -21.17 -1.40
N ALA A 27 7.49 -21.11 -0.24
CA ALA A 27 7.20 -21.97 0.91
C ALA A 27 6.08 -21.44 1.81
N SER A 28 5.56 -20.23 1.59
CA SER A 28 4.56 -19.59 2.44
C SER A 28 3.28 -20.44 2.49
N PRO A 29 2.78 -20.78 3.70
CA PRO A 29 1.51 -21.50 3.83
C PRO A 29 0.32 -20.73 3.27
N THR A 30 0.38 -19.40 3.21
CA THR A 30 -0.68 -18.54 2.65
C THR A 30 -1.01 -18.88 1.21
N LEU A 31 -0.06 -19.38 0.41
CA LEU A 31 -0.32 -19.81 -0.97
C LEU A 31 -1.29 -20.99 -1.08
N LYS A 32 -1.47 -21.77 0.00
CA LYS A 32 -2.32 -22.98 0.04
C LYS A 32 -3.70 -22.73 0.64
N ASP A 33 -3.91 -21.58 1.27
CA ASP A 33 -5.20 -21.18 1.84
C ASP A 33 -5.83 -20.11 0.94
N PRO A 34 -6.97 -20.40 0.28
CA PRO A 34 -7.59 -19.46 -0.65
C PRO A 34 -8.08 -18.17 0.03
N VAL A 35 -8.47 -18.22 1.31
CA VAL A 35 -8.92 -17.04 2.05
C VAL A 35 -7.73 -16.16 2.40
N ALA A 36 -6.66 -16.77 2.94
CA ALA A 36 -5.44 -16.03 3.26
C ALA A 36 -4.79 -15.45 1.99
N LEU A 37 -4.79 -16.19 0.88
CA LEU A 37 -4.28 -15.72 -0.41
C LEU A 37 -5.11 -14.54 -0.95
N ALA A 38 -6.43 -14.60 -0.86
CA ALA A 38 -7.30 -13.50 -1.27
C ALA A 38 -7.04 -12.24 -0.42
N ALA A 39 -6.90 -12.39 0.90
CA ALA A 39 -6.57 -11.30 1.81
C ALA A 39 -5.19 -10.69 1.49
N PHE A 40 -4.18 -11.53 1.27
CA PHE A 40 -2.86 -11.07 0.84
C PHE A 40 -2.94 -10.30 -0.49
N ASN A 41 -3.68 -10.81 -1.47
CA ASN A 41 -3.83 -10.14 -2.77
C ASN A 41 -4.49 -8.76 -2.64
N ALA A 42 -5.48 -8.60 -1.75
CA ALA A 42 -6.10 -7.29 -1.50
C ALA A 42 -5.10 -6.28 -0.91
N VAL A 43 -4.26 -6.73 0.05
CA VAL A 43 -3.20 -5.90 0.63
C VAL A 43 -2.07 -5.62 -0.38
N ARG A 44 -1.73 -6.61 -1.21
CA ARG A 44 -0.74 -6.49 -2.29
C ARG A 44 -1.21 -5.54 -3.38
N GLU A 45 -2.50 -5.45 -3.66
CA GLU A 45 -3.06 -4.52 -4.64
C GLU A 45 -3.15 -3.09 -4.11
N SER A 46 -3.38 -2.89 -2.81
CA SER A 46 -3.50 -1.55 -2.22
C SER A 46 -2.17 -0.79 -2.11
N ARG A 47 -1.04 -1.50 -2.20
CA ARG A 47 0.32 -0.93 -2.26
C ARG A 47 0.68 0.01 -1.12
N CYS A 48 0.10 -0.24 0.06
CA CYS A 48 0.51 0.42 1.30
C CYS A 48 2.02 0.28 1.56
N ASP A 49 2.63 -0.81 1.09
CA ASP A 49 4.06 -1.12 1.21
C ASP A 49 4.98 -0.22 0.41
N TYR A 50 4.49 0.41 -0.65
CA TYR A 50 5.35 1.21 -1.54
C TYR A 50 5.80 2.52 -0.88
N CYS A 51 4.97 3.04 0.03
CA CYS A 51 5.25 4.25 0.79
C CYS A 51 5.38 3.98 2.30
N HIS A 52 4.48 3.20 2.92
CA HIS A 52 4.42 3.03 4.37
C HIS A 52 5.16 1.78 4.87
N ALA A 53 6.39 1.60 4.38
CA ALA A 53 7.35 0.64 4.88
C ALA A 53 8.73 1.29 5.05
N VAL A 54 9.42 0.97 6.14
CA VAL A 54 10.73 1.56 6.47
C VAL A 54 11.81 1.02 5.53
N GLY A 55 12.66 1.92 5.02
CA GLY A 55 13.83 1.55 4.23
C GLY A 55 13.51 1.08 2.80
N ARG A 56 12.30 1.33 2.29
CA ARG A 56 11.95 1.11 0.89
C ARG A 56 12.37 2.29 0.01
N ASP A 57 12.75 1.98 -1.23
CA ASP A 57 12.89 2.98 -2.28
C ASP A 57 11.52 3.53 -2.65
N LEU A 58 11.36 4.85 -2.51
CA LEU A 58 10.13 5.54 -2.85
C LEU A 58 9.98 5.69 -4.37
N PRO A 59 8.74 5.73 -4.89
CA PRO A 59 8.48 5.89 -6.32
C PRO A 59 9.11 7.15 -6.90
N PHE A 60 9.43 7.13 -8.19
CA PHE A 60 10.04 8.28 -8.87
C PHE A 60 9.17 9.55 -8.76
N TYR A 61 7.84 9.40 -8.77
CA TYR A 61 6.90 10.53 -8.69
C TYR A 61 6.91 11.23 -7.33
N PHE A 62 7.47 10.59 -6.29
CA PHE A 62 7.73 11.20 -4.98
C PHE A 62 8.75 12.35 -5.04
N LYS A 63 9.56 12.40 -6.11
CA LYS A 63 10.59 13.43 -6.33
C LYS A 63 10.07 14.63 -7.12
N LEU A 64 8.80 14.62 -7.56
CA LEU A 64 8.23 15.71 -8.34
C LEU A 64 8.03 16.96 -7.45
N PRO A 65 8.43 18.17 -7.88
CA PRO A 65 8.46 19.36 -7.01
C PRO A 65 7.12 19.70 -6.35
N ILE A 66 6.01 19.46 -7.07
CA ILE A 66 4.66 19.78 -6.61
C ILE A 66 4.12 18.70 -5.67
N ALA A 67 4.40 17.42 -5.95
CA ALA A 67 3.88 16.30 -5.16
C ALA A 67 4.70 16.04 -3.89
N LYS A 68 6.02 16.29 -3.95
CA LYS A 68 6.98 15.93 -2.91
C LYS A 68 6.57 16.37 -1.50
N GLN A 69 6.17 17.63 -1.32
CA GLN A 69 5.87 18.17 0.00
C GLN A 69 4.67 17.48 0.66
N VAL A 70 3.61 17.24 -0.12
CA VAL A 70 2.40 16.56 0.36
C VAL A 70 2.71 15.10 0.68
N MET A 71 3.40 14.42 -0.24
CA MET A 71 3.75 13.02 -0.07
C MET A 71 4.72 12.78 1.11
N GLU A 72 5.71 13.66 1.34
CA GLU A 72 6.62 13.56 2.50
C GLU A 72 5.87 13.70 3.82
N LYS A 73 4.90 14.62 3.88
CA LYS A 73 4.03 14.78 5.05
C LYS A 73 3.22 13.51 5.29
N ASP A 74 2.54 13.00 4.26
CA ASP A 74 1.70 11.79 4.36
C ASP A 74 2.53 10.57 4.75
N LEU A 75 3.73 10.40 4.17
CA LEU A 75 4.67 9.34 4.53
C LEU A 75 5.02 9.39 6.01
N HIS A 76 5.43 10.56 6.50
CA HIS A 76 5.86 10.72 7.88
C HIS A 76 4.68 10.53 8.85
N GLU A 77 3.54 11.16 8.59
CA GLU A 77 2.33 11.00 9.40
C GLU A 77 1.86 9.54 9.41
N GLY A 78 1.74 8.92 8.24
CA GLY A 78 1.30 7.54 8.09
C GLY A 78 2.18 6.56 8.86
N LEU A 79 3.50 6.68 8.78
CA LEU A 79 4.44 5.78 9.49
C LEU A 79 4.35 5.87 11.03
N ARG A 80 3.78 6.95 11.59
CA ARG A 80 3.56 7.05 13.05
C ARG A 80 2.31 6.30 13.52
N HIS A 81 1.32 6.15 12.64
CA HIS A 81 0.03 5.56 12.98
C HIS A 81 -0.13 4.12 12.47
N PHE A 82 0.57 3.79 11.39
CA PHE A 82 0.43 2.55 10.66
C PHE A 82 1.77 2.05 10.10
N ARG A 83 1.94 0.73 10.10
CA ARG A 83 3.07 0.03 9.49
C ARG A 83 2.58 -1.25 8.84
N ILE A 84 2.92 -1.44 7.57
CA ILE A 84 2.44 -2.58 6.79
C ILE A 84 3.32 -3.82 6.94
N GLU A 85 4.59 -3.65 7.33
CA GLU A 85 5.56 -4.74 7.37
C GLU A 85 5.12 -5.89 8.28
N PRO A 86 4.61 -5.65 9.51
CA PRO A 86 4.17 -6.74 10.38
C PRO A 86 3.02 -7.57 9.78
N VAL A 87 2.16 -6.96 8.96
CA VAL A 87 1.05 -7.61 8.26
C VAL A 87 1.59 -8.47 7.12
N LEU A 88 2.54 -7.94 6.34
CA LEU A 88 3.20 -8.70 5.28
C LEU A 88 3.99 -9.89 5.84
N GLU A 89 4.71 -9.71 6.95
CA GLU A 89 5.42 -10.81 7.61
C GLU A 89 4.45 -11.90 8.12
N ALA A 90 3.28 -11.53 8.65
CA ALA A 90 2.27 -12.50 9.05
C ALA A 90 1.82 -13.37 7.86
N PHE A 91 1.54 -12.76 6.70
CA PHE A 91 1.23 -13.52 5.48
C PHE A 91 2.40 -14.39 5.01
N LYS A 92 3.64 -13.90 5.06
CA LYS A 92 4.82 -14.73 4.70
C LYS A 92 4.90 -15.98 5.57
N ASP A 93 4.66 -15.83 6.87
CA ASP A 93 4.65 -16.89 7.88
C ASP A 93 3.42 -17.82 7.83
N GLY A 94 2.40 -17.48 7.04
CA GLY A 94 1.12 -18.22 7.03
C GLY A 94 0.30 -18.03 8.30
N LYS A 95 0.49 -16.91 9.00
CA LYS A 95 -0.25 -16.54 10.21
C LYS A 95 -1.24 -15.42 9.88
N PRO A 96 -2.41 -15.39 10.53
CA PRO A 96 -3.27 -14.21 10.43
C PRO A 96 -2.58 -13.00 11.08
N PRO A 97 -2.65 -11.80 10.46
CA PRO A 97 -2.34 -10.57 11.17
C PRO A 97 -3.18 -10.43 12.45
N THR A 98 -2.62 -9.81 13.48
CA THR A 98 -3.34 -9.58 14.75
C THR A 98 -4.45 -8.54 14.60
N GLU A 99 -5.45 -8.57 15.49
CA GLU A 99 -6.52 -7.56 15.51
C GLU A 99 -5.97 -6.13 15.68
N GLU A 100 -4.92 -5.93 16.48
CA GLU A 100 -4.27 -4.63 16.61
C GLU A 100 -3.64 -4.16 15.29
N GLN A 101 -2.99 -5.07 14.55
CA GLN A 101 -2.40 -4.72 13.25
C GLN A 101 -3.48 -4.35 12.24
N LEU A 102 -4.60 -5.08 12.22
CA LEU A 102 -5.74 -4.80 11.34
C LEU A 102 -6.46 -3.50 11.72
N SER A 103 -6.66 -3.23 13.00
CA SER A 103 -7.35 -2.03 13.47
C SER A 103 -6.55 -0.75 13.16
N ARG A 104 -5.21 -0.80 13.14
CA ARG A 104 -4.40 0.32 12.66
C ARG A 104 -4.56 0.57 11.16
N ILE A 105 -4.75 -0.48 10.35
CA ILE A 105 -5.06 -0.29 8.91
C ILE A 105 -6.46 0.30 8.75
N GLU A 106 -7.42 -0.23 9.52
CA GLU A 106 -8.81 0.24 9.50
C GLU A 106 -8.88 1.71 9.88
N GLU A 107 -8.20 2.15 10.94
CA GLU A 107 -8.13 3.54 11.36
C GLU A 107 -7.60 4.45 10.25
N VAL A 108 -6.52 4.06 9.56
CA VAL A 108 -5.99 4.92 8.48
C VAL A 108 -6.84 4.91 7.23
N ILE A 109 -7.57 3.84 6.92
CA ILE A 109 -8.47 3.78 5.76
C ILE A 109 -9.78 4.51 6.06
N THR A 110 -10.37 4.33 7.23
CA THR A 110 -11.66 4.92 7.60
C THR A 110 -11.53 6.37 8.09
N GLY A 111 -10.47 6.67 8.85
CA GLY A 111 -10.16 8.01 9.33
C GLY A 111 -9.74 8.97 8.21
N SER A 112 -9.06 8.49 7.16
CA SER A 112 -8.70 9.32 5.99
C SER A 112 -9.88 9.61 5.06
N VAL A 113 -10.88 8.71 4.99
CA VAL A 113 -12.13 8.94 4.23
C VAL A 113 -12.98 10.04 4.86
N ALA A 114 -12.96 10.20 6.19
CA ALA A 114 -13.67 11.30 6.86
C ALA A 114 -13.07 12.68 6.51
N GLN A 115 -11.76 12.76 6.26
CA GLN A 115 -11.08 14.01 5.88
C GLN A 115 -11.35 14.40 4.41
N PHE A 116 -11.47 13.43 3.50
CA PHE A 116 -11.78 13.68 2.08
C PHE A 116 -13.27 13.88 1.80
N GLY A 117 -14.16 13.29 2.61
CA GLY A 117 -15.61 13.46 2.48
C GLY A 117 -16.16 14.81 2.98
N LEU A 118 -15.38 15.58 3.73
CA LEU A 118 -15.78 16.91 4.23
C LEU A 118 -15.41 18.06 3.25
N LEU A 119 -14.78 17.72 2.12
CA LEU A 119 -14.39 18.65 1.06
C LEU A 119 -15.08 18.36 -0.28
N ALA A 120 -16.13 17.54 -0.29
CA ALA A 120 -17.01 17.28 -1.43
C ALA A 120 -18.42 17.83 -1.17
#